data_AF-A0A960K046-F1
#
_entry.id   AF-A0A960K046-F1
#
_cell.length_a   1.000
_cell.length_b   1.000
_cell.length_c   1.000
_cell.angle_alpha   90.00
_cell.angle_beta   90.00
_cell.angle_gamma   90.00
#
_symmetry.space_group_name_H-M   'P 1'
#
loop_
_entity.id
_entity.type
_entity.pdbx_description
1 polymer ?
#
loop_
_entity_poly.entity_id
_entity_poly.type
_entity_poly.pdbx_seq_one_letter_code
_entity_poly.pdbx_strand_id
1 'polypeptide(L)' 'MNKVLPFLMFNDQLEAAIELYTTVFPGSEVRSLARTGEDGPVTAAEFMIGGQVFRGYNGGSYFSFSEG' A
#
# COMPACT_ATOMS: atom_id res chain seq x y z
N MET A 1 -17.41 -1.85 -9.51
CA MET A 1 -16.24 -2.73 -9.33
C MET A 1 -15.24 -2.43 -10.42
N ASN A 2 -14.05 -1.92 -10.10
CA ASN A 2 -13.00 -1.71 -11.10
C ASN A 2 -12.43 -3.07 -11.51
N LYS A 3 -12.41 -3.37 -12.81
CA LYS A 3 -11.86 -4.64 -13.33
C LYS A 3 -10.34 -4.70 -13.24
N VAL A 4 -9.69 -3.54 -13.14
CA VAL A 4 -8.25 -3.38 -12.99
C VAL A 4 -8.00 -2.55 -11.74
N LEU A 5 -7.19 -3.08 -10.83
CA LEU A 5 -6.77 -2.41 -9.61
C LEU A 5 -5.31 -1.99 -9.76
N PRO A 6 -4.99 -0.70 -9.58
CA PRO A 6 -3.60 -0.28 -9.46
C PRO A 6 -2.93 -0.98 -8.27
N PHE A 7 -1.67 -1.37 -8.47
CA PHE A 7 -0.89 -2.09 -7.49
C PHE A 7 0.46 -1.39 -7.28
N LEU A 8 0.76 -1.05 -6.03
CA LEU A 8 2.00 -0.37 -5.66
C LEU A 8 2.90 -1.31 -4.85
N MET A 9 4.11 -1.54 -5.34
CA MET A 9 5.11 -2.36 -4.66
C MET A 9 6.09 -1.47 -3.91
N PHE A 10 6.50 -1.91 -2.72
CA PHE A 10 7.42 -1.18 -1.85
C PHE A 10 8.53 -2.08 -1.33
N ASN A 11 9.63 -1.48 -0.90
CA ASN A 11 10.67 -2.13 -0.12
C ASN A 11 10.49 -1.75 1.34
N ASP A 12 9.69 -2.53 2.08
CA ASP A 12 9.41 -2.37 3.51
C ASP A 12 8.86 -1.00 3.95
N GLN A 13 8.30 -0.23 3.02
CA GLN A 13 7.81 1.14 3.23
C GLN A 13 6.29 1.27 3.05
N LEU A 14 5.57 0.18 2.78
CA LEU A 14 4.13 0.22 2.49
C LEU A 14 3.30 0.90 3.59
N GLU A 15 3.54 0.59 4.87
CA GLU A 15 2.78 1.18 5.98
C GLU A 15 2.98 2.70 6.08
N ALA A 16 4.22 3.16 6.01
CA ALA A 16 4.55 4.59 5.99
C ALA A 16 3.98 5.31 4.75
N ALA A 17 3.99 4.64 3.59
CA ALA A 17 3.41 5.19 2.37
C ALA A 17 1.90 5.37 2.50
N ILE A 18 1.19 4.40 3.07
CA ILE A 18 -0.25 4.49 3.32
C ILE A 18 -0.57 5.63 4.29
N GLU A 19 0.19 5.78 5.38
CA GLU A 19 0.05 6.90 6.31
C GLU A 19 0.20 8.25 5.60
N LEU A 20 1.24 8.37 4.75
CA LEU A 20 1.45 9.57 3.94
C LEU A 20 0.27 9.84 3.00
N TYR A 21 -0.19 8.84 2.25
CA TYR A 21 -1.26 9.02 1.27
C TYR A 21 -2.58 9.39 1.94
N THR A 22 -2.91 8.74 3.05
CA THR A 22 -4.13 9.01 3.81
C THR A 22 -4.10 10.39 4.49
N THR A 23 -2.91 10.89 4.83
CA THR A 23 -2.73 12.25 5.35
C THR A 23 -2.82 13.32 4.25
N VAL A 24 -2.24 13.07 3.08
CA VAL A 24 -2.08 14.08 2.03
C VAL A 24 -3.33 14.23 1.15
N PHE A 25 -3.98 13.12 0.81
CA PHE A 25 -5.08 13.13 -0.15
C PHE A 25 -6.44 13.03 0.56
N PRO A 26 -7.35 14.01 0.42
CA PRO A 26 -8.71 13.88 0.93
C PRO A 26 -9.44 12.68 0.35
N GLY A 27 -10.37 12.07 1.10
CA GLY A 27 -11.11 10.89 0.63
C GLY A 27 -10.24 9.64 0.52
N SER A 28 -9.24 9.53 1.39
CA SER A 28 -8.32 8.41 1.48
C SER A 28 -8.48 7.71 2.82
N GLU A 29 -8.37 6.39 2.83
CA GLU A 29 -8.57 5.57 4.03
C GLU A 29 -7.81 4.24 3.91
N VAL A 30 -7.41 3.68 5.05
CA VAL A 30 -6.95 2.29 5.14
C VAL A 30 -8.17 1.38 5.15
N ARG A 31 -8.19 0.34 4.32
CA ARG A 31 -9.30 -0.63 4.29
C ARG A 31 -8.94 -1.96 4.93
N SER A 32 -7.77 -2.49 4.60
CA SER A 32 -7.25 -3.70 5.26
C SER A 32 -5.72 -3.72 5.26
N LEU A 33 -5.16 -4.29 6.31
CA LEU A 33 -3.73 -4.54 6.46
C LEU A 33 -3.53 -6.04 6.72
N ALA A 34 -2.61 -6.65 5.99
CA ALA A 34 -2.09 -7.97 6.27
C ALA A 34 -0.69 -7.82 6.88
N ARG A 35 -0.43 -8.52 7.99
CA ARG A 35 0.83 -8.49 8.73
C ARG A 35 1.48 -9.88 8.76
N THR A 36 2.80 -9.92 8.92
CA THR A 36 3.51 -11.18 9.21
C THR A 36 3.25 -11.61 10.65
N GLY A 37 2.32 -12.53 10.88
CA GLY A 37 1.86 -12.84 12.24
C GLY A 37 0.95 -11.74 12.79
N GLU A 38 0.65 -11.79 14.09
CA GLU A 38 -0.34 -10.89 14.71
C GLU A 38 0.16 -9.44 14.78
N ASP A 39 1.42 -9.24 15.18
CA ASP A 39 2.02 -7.92 15.41
C ASP A 39 3.22 -7.60 14.50
N GLY A 40 3.43 -8.38 13.43
CA GLY A 40 4.57 -8.17 12.55
C GLY A 40 4.40 -7.00 11.56
N PRO A 41 5.42 -6.76 10.73
CA PRO A 41 5.36 -5.72 9.70
C PRO A 41 4.23 -5.99 8.70
N VAL A 42 3.65 -4.91 8.16
CA VAL A 42 2.68 -5.00 7.07
C VAL A 42 3.34 -5.66 5.85
N THR A 43 2.71 -6.68 5.28
CA THR A 43 3.14 -7.36 4.05
C THR A 43 2.29 -6.95 2.86
N ALA A 44 0.99 -6.78 3.05
CA ALA A 44 0.06 -6.36 2.00
C ALA A 44 -1.02 -5.45 2.57
N ALA A 45 -1.65 -4.66 1.71
CA ALA A 45 -2.73 -3.78 2.12
C ALA A 45 -3.72 -3.51 0.98
N GLU A 46 -4.96 -3.20 1.36
CA GLU A 46 -5.91 -2.49 0.52
C GLU A 46 -6.18 -1.12 1.16
N PHE A 47 -6.10 -0.08 0.35
CA PHE A 47 -6.28 1.31 0.79
C PHE A 47 -6.90 2.14 -0.33
N MET A 48 -7.50 3.26 0.04
CA MET A 48 -8.06 4.24 -0.88
C MET A 48 -7.19 5.48 -0.91
N ILE A 49 -6.94 6.02 -2.10
CA ILE A 49 -6.34 7.33 -2.30
C ILE A 49 -7.31 8.15 -3.16
N GLY A 50 -7.83 9.26 -2.63
CA GLY A 50 -8.68 10.18 -3.40
C GLY A 50 -9.91 9.54 -4.03
N GLY A 51 -10.57 8.59 -3.33
CA GLY A 51 -11.72 7.86 -3.86
C GLY A 51 -11.41 6.60 -4.69
N GLN A 52 -10.15 6.38 -5.08
CA GLN A 52 -9.73 5.20 -5.87
C GLN A 52 -9.10 4.14 -4.96
N VAL A 53 -9.49 2.88 -5.15
CA VAL A 53 -8.92 1.75 -4.40
C VAL A 53 -7.61 1.29 -5.05
N PHE A 54 -6.63 1.00 -4.20
CA PHE A 54 -5.32 0.46 -4.53
C PHE A 54 -5.07 -0.81 -3.72
N ARG A 55 -4.19 -1.67 -4.24
CA ARG A 55 -3.51 -2.69 -3.45
C ARG A 55 -2.02 -2.36 -3.35
N GLY A 56 -1.40 -2.78 -2.26
CA GLY A 56 0.04 -2.65 -2.10
C GLY A 56 0.67 -3.87 -1.45
N TYR A 57 1.98 -4.03 -1.68
CA TYR A 57 2.77 -5.13 -1.13
C TYR A 57 4.21 -4.71 -0.83
N ASN A 58 4.73 -5.16 0.31
CA ASN A 58 6.14 -5.08 0.65
C ASN A 58 6.87 -6.29 0.05
N GLY A 59 7.62 -6.06 -1.02
CA GLY A 59 8.48 -7.06 -1.66
C GLY A 59 9.84 -7.25 -0.99
N GLY A 60 10.14 -6.43 0.02
CA GLY A 60 11.43 -6.37 0.69
C GLY A 60 12.57 -5.96 -0.24
N SER A 61 13.79 -6.33 0.15
CA SER A 61 15.04 -5.93 -0.53
C SER A 61 15.18 -6.44 -1.97
N TYR A 62 14.35 -7.38 -2.41
CA TYR A 62 14.29 -7.85 -3.79
C TYR A 62 13.63 -6.85 -4.74
N PHE A 63 12.87 -5.88 -4.19
CA PHE A 63 12.26 -4.82 -4.97
C PHE A 63 13.11 -3.55 -4.91
N SER A 64 13.35 -2.96 -6.08
CA SER A 64 13.89 -1.62 -6.23
C SER A 64 13.12 -0.93 -7.34
N PHE A 65 12.78 0.34 -7.13
CA PHE A 65 12.13 1.12 -8.18
C PHE A 65 13.08 1.22 -9.38
N SER A 66 12.57 0.92 -10.57
CA SER A 66 13.32 1.13 -11.80
C SER A 66 13.09 2.55 -12.25
N GLU A 67 14.15 3.34 -12.35
CA GLU A 67 14.10 4.64 -13.02
C GLU A 67 14.12 4.38 -14.53
N GLY A 68 13.14 4.97 -15.24
CA GLY A 68 13.00 4.87 -16.69
C GLY A 68 13.73 5.98 -17.43
#